data_AF-A0A954RGF7-F1
#
_entry.id   AF-A0A954RGF7-F1
#
_cell.length_a   1.000
_cell.length_b   1.000
_cell.length_c   1.000
_cell.angle_alpha   90.00
_cell.angle_beta   90.00
_cell.angle_gamma   90.00
#
_symmetry.space_group_name_H-M   'P 1'
#
loop_
_entity.id
_entity.type
_entity.pdbx_description
1 polymer ?
#
loop_
_entity_poly.entity_id
_entity_poly.type
_entity_poly.pdbx_seq_one_letter_code
_entity_poly.pdbx_strand_id
1 'polypeptide(L)' 'ERQYRLLDALKLPTSVPDVEHDKLIAAMRHDKKVEHGKLRFVLPSRMGHVELVGNVDEALVRQSL' A
#
# COMPACT_ATOMS: atom_id res chain seq x y z
N GLU A 1 -6.15 13.84 -1.38
CA GLU A 1 -6.99 14.78 -0.60
C GLU A 1 -8.23 14.22 0.09
N ARG A 2 -9.23 13.65 -0.61
CA ARG A 2 -10.50 13.26 0.06
C ARG A 2 -10.35 12.18 1.14
N GLN A 3 -9.53 11.16 0.89
CA GLN A 3 -9.25 10.10 1.86
C GLN A 3 -8.52 10.66 3.08
N TYR A 4 -7.46 11.45 2.87
CA TYR A 4 -6.72 12.12 3.95
C TYR A 4 -7.64 12.96 4.84
N ARG A 5 -8.49 13.81 4.26
CA ARG A 5 -9.44 14.63 5.04
C ARG A 5 -10.42 13.79 5.88
N LEU A 6 -10.87 12.66 5.36
CA LEU A 6 -11.76 11.76 6.11
C LEU A 6 -11.02 11.10 7.27
N LEU A 7 -9.81 10.59 7.03
CA LEU A 7 -9.00 9.96 8.06
C LEU A 7 -8.61 10.96 9.16
N ASP A 8 -8.26 12.19 8.79
CA ASP A 8 -7.97 13.29 9.71
C ASP A 8 -9.19 13.66 10.57
N ALA A 9 -10.38 13.80 9.96
CA ALA A 9 -11.62 14.05 10.69
C ALA A 9 -11.96 12.93 11.69
N LEU A 10 -11.55 11.69 11.40
CA LEU A 10 -11.68 10.53 12.29
C LEU A 10 -10.52 10.38 13.27
N LYS A 11 -9.55 11.32 13.26
CA LYS A 11 -8.32 11.30 14.07
C LYS A 11 -7.48 10.03 13.88
N LEU A 12 -7.49 9.49 12.66
CA LEU A 12 -6.68 8.34 12.28
C LEU A 12 -5.32 8.80 11.73
N PRO A 13 -4.22 8.08 12.03
CA PRO A 13 -2.92 8.42 11.49
C PRO A 13 -2.89 8.21 9.97
N THR A 14 -2.37 9.20 9.25
CA THR A 14 -2.20 9.14 7.78
C THR A 14 -0.74 9.11 7.35
N SER A 15 0.19 9.16 8.30
CA SER A 15 1.62 8.99 8.10
C SER A 15 2.07 7.69 8.75
N VAL A 16 2.91 6.94 8.06
CA VAL A 16 3.58 5.77 8.62
C VAL A 16 4.69 6.27 9.56
N PRO A 17 4.87 5.68 10.76
CA PRO A 17 6.01 6.01 11.62
C PRO A 17 7.32 5.62 10.94
N ASP A 18 8.45 6.15 11.43
CA ASP A 18 9.78 5.78 10.91
C ASP A 18 10.02 4.28 11.13
N VAL A 19 9.90 3.51 10.05
CA VAL A 19 10.03 2.05 10.04
C VAL A 19 10.99 1.66 8.93
N GLU A 20 11.78 0.61 9.19
CA GLU A 20 12.73 0.10 8.20
C GLU A 20 11.98 -0.45 6.97
N HIS A 21 12.08 0.27 5.85
CA HIS A 21 11.32 -0.03 4.62
C HIS A 21 11.56 -1.45 4.11
N ASP A 22 12.77 -2.00 4.29
CA ASP A 22 13.10 -3.38 3.90
C ASP A 22 12.30 -4.42 4.69
N LYS A 23 12.12 -4.20 6.00
CA LYS A 23 11.28 -5.06 6.83
C LYS A 23 9.81 -4.96 6.45
N LEU A 24 9.35 -3.77 6.11
CA LEU A 24 7.98 -3.55 5.65
C LEU A 24 7.72 -4.29 4.33
N ILE A 25 8.59 -4.14 3.34
CA ILE A 25 8.48 -4.83 2.04
C ILE A 25 8.57 -6.35 2.22
N ALA A 26 9.50 -6.82 3.07
CA ALA A 26 9.61 -8.24 3.38
C ALA A 26 8.32 -8.80 4.02
N ALA A 27 7.73 -8.06 4.97
CA ALA A 27 6.45 -8.43 5.57
C ALA A 27 5.32 -8.50 4.53
N MET A 28 5.27 -7.56 3.58
CA MET A 28 4.27 -7.55 2.50
C MET A 28 4.40 -8.76 1.56
N ARG A 29 5.61 -9.30 1.37
CA ARG A 29 5.86 -10.52 0.58
C ARG A 29 5.30 -11.79 1.22
N HIS A 30 5.04 -11.79 2.53
CA HIS A 30 4.46 -12.93 3.25
C HIS A 30 2.92 -12.94 3.23
N ASP A 31 2.27 -11.86 2.76
CA ASP A 31 0.81 -11.84 2.60
C ASP A 31 0.37 -12.84 1.53
N LYS A 32 -0.72 -13.57 1.79
CA LYS A 32 -1.19 -14.76 1.02
C LYS A 32 -1.61 -14.47 -0.44
N LYS A 33 -1.41 -13.25 -0.94
CA LYS A 33 -1.74 -12.80 -2.31
C LYS A 33 -0.57 -12.85 -3.30
N VAL A 34 0.54 -13.46 -2.91
CA VAL A 34 1.71 -13.67 -3.77
C VAL A 34 1.52 -14.93 -4.62
N GLU A 35 1.00 -14.77 -5.84
CA GLU A 35 1.22 -15.76 -6.91
C GLU A 35 2.60 -15.44 -7.53
N HIS A 36 3.58 -16.33 -7.33
CA HIS A 36 4.91 -16.30 -7.96
C HIS A 36 5.88 -15.19 -7.50
N GLY A 37 5.85 -14.78 -6.24
CA GLY A 37 6.84 -13.85 -5.66
C GLY A 37 6.61 -12.37 -5.93
N LYS A 38 5.47 -12.00 -6.53
CA LYS A 38 5.16 -10.61 -6.92
C LYS A 38 4.08 -10.01 -6.02
N LEU A 39 4.33 -8.78 -5.56
CA LEU A 39 3.39 -8.02 -4.72
C LEU A 39 2.11 -7.71 -5.50
N ARG A 40 0.97 -7.85 -4.82
CA ARG A 40 -0.35 -7.43 -5.30
C ARG A 40 -0.91 -6.36 -4.37
N PHE A 41 -1.35 -5.25 -4.95
CA PHE A 41 -1.94 -4.13 -4.23
C PHE A 41 -3.42 -4.01 -4.56
N VAL A 42 -4.21 -3.59 -3.59
CA VAL A 42 -5.58 -3.12 -3.84
C VAL A 42 -5.49 -1.61 -4.01
N LEU A 43 -5.64 -1.13 -5.25
CA LEU A 43 -5.52 0.28 -5.57
C LEU A 43 -6.88 0.85 -5.98
N PRO A 44 -7.31 2.00 -5.42
CA PRO A 44 -8.52 2.66 -5.87
C PRO A 44 -8.29 3.32 -7.24
N SER A 45 -9.02 2.88 -8.27
CA SER A 45 -8.98 3.51 -9.61
C SER A 45 -10.04 4.60 -9.78
N ARG A 46 -11.14 4.53 -9.02
CA ARG A 46 -12.14 5.60 -8.90
C ARG A 46 -12.95 5.46 -7.62
N MET A 47 -13.78 6.47 -7.33
CA MET A 47 -14.73 6.42 -6.22
C MET A 47 -15.60 5.17 -6.24
N GLY A 48 -15.60 4.43 -5.13
CA GLY A 48 -16.38 3.19 -4.97
C GLY A 48 -15.84 2.00 -5.78
N HIS A 49 -14.65 2.09 -6.37
CA HIS A 49 -14.06 1.03 -7.17
C HIS A 49 -12.58 0.82 -6.83
N VAL A 50 -12.18 -0.44 -6.71
CA VAL A 50 -10.81 -0.85 -6.44
C VAL A 50 -10.42 -1.99 -7.37
N GLU A 51 -9.16 -2.02 -7.75
CA GLU A 51 -8.58 -3.03 -8.62
C GLU A 51 -7.47 -3.77 -7.87
N LEU A 52 -7.32 -5.06 -8.18
CA LEU A 52 -6.19 -5.85 -7.71
C LEU A 52 -5.06 -5.70 -8.74
N VAL A 53 -4.09 -4.86 -8.43
CA VAL A 53 -2.95 -4.56 -9.30
C VAL A 53 -1.77 -5.43 -8.87
N GLY A 54 -1.39 -6.38 -9.71
CA GLY A 54 -0.20 -7.22 -9.52
C GLY A 54 0.99 -6.74 -10.34
N ASN A 55 2.16 -7.34 -10.10
CA ASN A 55 3.41 -7.05 -10.81
C ASN A 55 3.91 -5.60 -10.66
N VAL A 56 3.60 -4.94 -9.55
CA VAL A 56 4.13 -3.60 -9.27
C VAL A 56 5.63 -3.70 -9.00
N ASP A 57 6.42 -2.85 -9.66
CA ASP A 57 7.87 -2.78 -9.47
C ASP A 57 8.19 -2.36 -8.03
N GLU A 58 9.07 -3.11 -7.36
CA GLU A 58 9.50 -2.79 -6.00
C GLU A 58 10.18 -1.43 -5.91
N ALA A 59 10.90 -0.99 -6.95
CA ALA A 59 11.51 0.33 -6.97
C ALA A 59 10.46 1.44 -6.87
N LEU A 60 9.27 1.24 -7.48
CA LEU A 60 8.15 2.17 -7.36
C LEU A 60 7.51 2.11 -5.97
N VAL A 61 7.39 0.91 -5.38
CA VAL A 61 6.91 0.75 -4.01
C VAL A 61 7.81 1.52 -3.03
N ARG A 62 9.13 1.39 -3.18
CA ARG A 62 10.12 2.10 -2.34
C ARG A 62 10.06 3.62 -2.44
N GLN A 63 9.65 4.17 -3.58
CA GLN A 63 9.47 5.62 -3.75
C GLN A 63 8.19 6.15 -3.07
N SER A 64 7.25 5.26 -2.76
CA SER A 64 5.96 5.62 -2.15
C SER A 64 5.94 5.51 -0.61
N LEU A 65 7.04 5.00 -0.03
CA LEU A 65 7.27 4.89 1.42
C LEU A 65 8.05 6.11 1.90
#